data_AF-A0AAN9TJD9-F1
#
_entry.id   AF-A0AAN9TJD9-F1
#
_cell.length_a   1.000
_cell.length_b   1.000
_cell.length_c   1.000
_cell.angle_alpha   90.00
_cell.angle_beta   90.00
_cell.angle_gamma   90.00
#
_symmetry.space_group_name_H-M   'P 1'
#
loop_
_entity.id
_entity.type
_entity.pdbx_description
1 polymer ?
#
loop_
_entity_poly.entity_id
_entity_poly.type
_entity_poly.pdbx_seq_one_letter_code
_entity_poly.pdbx_strand_id
1 'polypeptide(L)'
;MAENQALSSTLGLLTHLSIDELKEVLNDNDKFENITKDTNVTTKNLDGSEKEMLIASNKSLAEFNLTRAEEFQEKKCKLADMYQELREINVNVEERITKLRELTNKSNSEVILALLQTAASESEQETDEIAEKFLSGNLKIEEFLDQFISRRKTMHLRKAKAEKMLELVSRQLSLKASSLGQQAASRISVVSQNNNHFQVPNYSNAPVTVPYSSNNTPYPLGPVNMPMPNNYTPNHF
;
A
#
# COMPACT_ATOMS: atom_id res chain seq x y z
N MET A 1 42.45 -21.63 21.79
CA MET A 1 41.43 -22.71 21.88
C MET A 1 42.00 -24.00 21.33
N ALA A 2 42.54 -24.02 20.10
CA ALA A 2 43.25 -25.16 19.51
C ALA A 2 44.38 -25.76 20.38
N GLU A 3 45.18 -24.91 21.05
CA GLU A 3 46.28 -25.38 21.93
C GLU A 3 45.80 -26.16 23.17
N ASN A 4 44.68 -25.74 23.77
CA ASN A 4 44.06 -26.45 24.89
C ASN A 4 43.41 -27.77 24.46
N GLN A 5 42.88 -27.82 23.24
CA GLN A 5 42.27 -29.02 22.67
C GLN A 5 43.34 -30.04 22.26
N ALA A 6 44.47 -29.57 21.71
CA ALA A 6 45.64 -30.41 21.48
C ALA A 6 46.20 -31.00 22.78
N LEU A 7 46.32 -30.20 23.84
CA LEU A 7 46.72 -30.69 25.16
C LEU A 7 45.72 -31.71 25.72
N SER A 8 44.41 -31.46 25.61
CA SER A 8 43.38 -32.41 26.04
C SER A 8 43.42 -33.72 25.26
N SER A 9 43.63 -33.68 23.95
CA SER A 9 43.74 -34.86 23.09
C SER A 9 45.02 -35.66 23.37
N THR A 10 46.15 -34.98 23.60
CA THR A 10 47.41 -35.62 24.01
C THR A 10 47.28 -36.30 25.36
N LEU A 11 46.64 -35.64 26.34
CA LEU A 11 46.44 -36.18 27.68
C LEU A 11 45.51 -37.39 27.65
N GLY A 12 44.42 -37.34 26.85
CA GLY A 12 43.52 -38.48 26.67
C GLY A 12 44.24 -39.73 26.14
N LEU A 13 45.11 -39.58 25.14
CA LEU A 13 45.90 -40.70 24.60
C LEU A 13 46.90 -41.25 25.63
N LEU A 14 47.58 -40.38 26.38
CA LEU A 14 48.54 -40.78 27.42
C LEU A 14 47.87 -41.50 28.60
N THR A 15 46.61 -41.17 28.93
CA THR A 15 45.89 -41.80 30.05
C THR A 15 45.52 -43.27 29.82
N HIS A 16 45.56 -43.75 28.57
CA HIS A 16 45.26 -45.14 28.23
C HIS A 16 46.50 -46.03 28.15
N LEU A 17 47.70 -45.47 28.28
CA LEU A 17 48.97 -46.21 28.29
C LEU A 17 49.25 -46.76 29.69
N SER A 18 49.81 -47.97 29.74
CA SER A 18 50.28 -48.56 30.99
C SER A 18 51.53 -47.86 31.52
N ILE A 19 51.84 -48.05 32.81
CA ILE A 19 52.99 -47.41 33.48
C ILE A 19 54.31 -47.76 32.80
N ASP A 20 54.45 -48.99 32.27
CA ASP A 20 55.67 -49.43 31.60
C ASP A 20 55.80 -48.83 30.19
N GLU A 21 54.68 -48.68 29.46
CA GLU A 21 54.64 -47.97 28.18
C GLU A 21 54.89 -46.47 28.33
N LEU A 22 54.37 -45.84 29.40
CA LEU A 22 54.64 -44.44 29.71
C LEU A 22 56.11 -44.18 30.03
N LYS A 23 56.78 -45.11 30.73
CA LYS A 23 58.23 -45.05 30.96
C LYS A 23 59.02 -45.22 29.68
N GLU A 24 58.54 -46.07 28.76
CA GLU A 24 59.17 -46.26 27.46
C GLU A 24 59.04 -45.00 26.60
N VAL A 25 57.84 -44.40 26.54
CA VAL A 25 57.59 -43.13 25.85
C VAL A 25 58.39 -41.97 26.46
N LEU A 26 58.62 -41.96 27.78
CA LEU A 26 59.44 -40.94 28.45
C LEU A 26 60.94 -41.10 28.14
N ASN A 27 61.41 -42.32 27.93
CA ASN A 27 62.83 -42.62 27.70
C ASN A 27 63.19 -42.72 26.21
N ASP A 28 62.20 -42.79 25.31
CA ASP A 28 62.34 -42.86 23.87
C ASP A 28 61.72 -41.63 23.19
N ASN A 29 62.58 -40.69 22.79
CA ASN A 29 62.18 -39.45 22.14
C ASN A 29 61.47 -39.69 20.80
N ASP A 30 61.79 -40.75 20.07
CA ASP A 30 61.17 -41.04 18.77
C ASP A 30 59.72 -41.48 18.96
N LYS A 31 59.45 -42.27 20.01
CA LYS A 31 58.07 -42.65 20.40
C LYS A 31 57.26 -41.45 20.87
N PHE A 32 57.86 -40.57 21.67
CA PHE A 32 57.21 -39.33 22.10
C PHE A 32 56.87 -38.41 20.91
N GLU A 33 57.77 -38.27 19.95
CA GLU A 33 57.55 -37.45 18.76
C GLU A 33 56.43 -38.02 17.89
N ASN A 34 56.34 -39.35 17.75
CA ASN A 34 55.26 -40.00 17.01
C ASN A 34 53.87 -39.77 17.66
N ILE A 35 53.75 -39.91 18.98
CA ILE A 35 52.50 -39.60 19.70
C ILE A 35 52.13 -38.11 19.55
N THR A 36 53.11 -37.21 19.55
CA THR A 36 52.90 -35.78 19.35
C THR A 36 52.49 -35.44 17.90
N LYS A 37 52.97 -36.19 16.92
CA LYS A 37 52.56 -36.06 15.51
C LYS A 37 51.12 -36.53 15.30
N ASP A 38 50.76 -37.69 15.85
CA ASP A 38 49.42 -38.26 15.71
C ASP A 38 48.34 -37.38 16.35
N THR A 39 48.67 -36.76 17.49
CA THR A 39 47.77 -35.81 18.16
C THR A 39 47.59 -34.52 17.37
N ASN A 40 48.67 -33.95 16.81
CA ASN A 40 48.61 -32.78 15.93
C ASN A 40 47.86 -33.05 14.63
N VAL A 41 47.96 -34.25 14.07
CA VAL A 41 47.19 -34.64 12.88
C VAL A 41 45.71 -34.73 13.22
N THR A 42 45.38 -35.35 14.35
CA THR A 42 43.98 -35.49 14.82
C THR A 42 43.33 -34.13 15.09
N THR A 43 44.04 -33.21 15.75
CA THR A 43 43.51 -31.87 16.05
C THR A 43 43.35 -31.03 14.79
N LYS A 44 44.32 -31.06 13.86
CA LYS A 44 44.22 -30.37 12.56
C LYS A 44 43.07 -30.89 11.70
N ASN A 45 42.81 -32.20 11.74
CA ASN A 45 41.68 -32.80 11.01
C ASN A 45 40.33 -32.37 11.60
N LEU A 46 40.23 -32.33 12.93
CA LEU A 46 39.02 -31.82 13.62
C LEU A 46 38.80 -30.33 13.34
N ASP A 47 39.83 -29.50 13.48
CA ASP A 47 39.78 -28.07 13.15
C ASP A 47 39.43 -27.83 11.67
N GLY A 48 39.96 -28.68 10.77
CA GLY A 48 39.64 -28.66 9.35
C GLY A 48 38.18 -28.97 9.07
N SER A 49 37.64 -30.00 9.73
CA SER A 49 36.23 -30.40 9.60
C SER A 49 35.27 -29.36 10.18
N GLU A 50 35.57 -28.78 11.34
CA GLU A 50 34.75 -27.72 11.94
C GLU A 50 34.76 -26.46 11.08
N LYS A 51 35.93 -26.09 10.56
CA LYS A 51 36.07 -24.98 9.62
C LYS A 51 35.28 -25.22 8.33
N GLU A 52 35.35 -26.42 7.76
CA GLU A 52 34.59 -26.78 6.56
C GLU A 52 33.08 -26.72 6.82
N MET A 53 32.63 -27.21 7.98
CA MET A 53 31.23 -27.12 8.40
C MET A 53 30.76 -25.67 8.57
N LEU A 54 31.57 -24.81 9.18
CA LEU A 54 31.27 -23.37 9.32
C LEU A 54 31.23 -22.67 7.97
N ILE A 55 32.15 -22.98 7.05
CA ILE A 55 32.16 -22.43 5.69
C ILE A 55 30.91 -22.87 4.93
N ALA A 56 30.55 -24.15 5.00
CA ALA A 56 29.34 -24.67 4.36
C ALA A 56 28.07 -24.02 4.93
N SER A 57 27.99 -23.86 6.25
CA SER A 57 26.88 -23.20 6.93
C SER A 57 26.78 -21.71 6.54
N ASN A 58 27.89 -20.99 6.56
CA ASN A 58 27.92 -19.58 6.16
C ASN A 58 27.54 -19.41 4.68
N LYS A 59 28.03 -20.30 3.81
CA LYS A 59 27.68 -20.32 2.39
C LYS A 59 26.18 -20.56 2.20
N SER A 60 25.62 -21.57 2.87
CA SER A 60 24.17 -21.84 2.81
C SER A 60 23.34 -20.66 3.29
N LEU A 61 23.76 -19.99 4.37
CA LEU A 61 23.08 -18.81 4.88
C LEU A 61 23.19 -17.60 3.93
N ALA A 62 24.35 -17.41 3.31
CA ALA A 62 24.55 -16.38 2.31
C ALA A 62 23.66 -16.62 1.07
N GLU A 63 23.61 -17.85 0.57
CA GLU A 63 22.75 -18.23 -0.56
C GLU A 63 21.25 -18.04 -0.21
N PHE A 64 20.84 -18.41 1.00
CA PHE A 64 19.47 -18.18 1.48
C PHE A 64 19.15 -16.69 1.59
N ASN A 65 20.08 -15.88 2.12
CA ASN A 65 19.91 -14.43 2.22
C ASN A 65 19.82 -13.76 0.85
N LEU A 66 20.60 -14.22 -0.13
CA LEU A 66 20.54 -13.73 -1.51
C LEU A 66 19.17 -14.04 -2.12
N THR A 67 18.70 -15.28 -2.01
CA THR A 67 17.37 -15.69 -2.48
C THR A 67 16.27 -14.82 -1.84
N ARG A 68 16.37 -14.55 -0.54
CA ARG A 68 15.41 -13.72 0.18
C ARG A 68 15.46 -12.26 -0.26
N ALA A 69 16.64 -11.74 -0.56
CA ALA A 69 16.82 -10.38 -1.07
C ALA A 69 16.17 -10.22 -2.45
N GLU A 70 16.31 -11.21 -3.33
CA GLU A 70 15.66 -11.25 -4.64
C GLU A 70 14.13 -11.26 -4.50
N GLU A 71 13.57 -12.15 -3.68
CA GLU A 71 12.12 -12.19 -3.40
C GLU A 71 11.60 -10.87 -2.83
N PHE A 72 12.38 -10.24 -1.94
CA PHE A 72 12.01 -8.96 -1.33
C PHE A 72 11.97 -7.84 -2.37
N GLN A 73 12.97 -7.80 -3.25
CA GLN A 73 13.05 -6.82 -4.32
C GLN A 73 11.91 -6.99 -5.32
N GLU A 74 11.59 -8.23 -5.70
CA GLU A 74 10.44 -8.53 -6.58
C GLU A 74 9.12 -8.02 -5.96
N LYS A 75 8.87 -8.36 -4.69
CA LYS A 75 7.67 -7.90 -3.97
C LYS A 75 7.61 -6.39 -3.86
N LYS A 76 8.74 -5.72 -3.65
CA LYS A 76 8.84 -4.26 -3.60
C LYS A 76 8.52 -3.63 -4.96
N CYS A 77 9.03 -4.17 -6.05
CA CYS A 77 8.70 -3.74 -7.40
C CYS A 77 7.20 -3.91 -7.70
N LYS A 78 6.65 -5.10 -7.44
CA LYS A 78 5.22 -5.37 -7.62
C LYS A 78 4.33 -4.42 -6.81
N LEU A 79 4.72 -4.12 -5.58
CA LEU A 79 4.01 -3.16 -4.74
C LEU A 79 4.06 -1.74 -5.35
N ALA A 80 5.21 -1.31 -5.85
CA ALA A 80 5.36 -0.02 -6.51
C ALA A 80 4.48 0.07 -7.77
N ASP A 81 4.43 -0.99 -8.58
CA ASP A 81 3.58 -1.06 -9.78
C ASP A 81 2.10 -0.96 -9.41
N MET A 82 1.64 -1.71 -8.40
CA MET A 82 0.27 -1.64 -7.90
C MET A 82 -0.09 -0.24 -7.38
N TYR A 83 0.84 0.44 -6.69
CA TYR A 83 0.62 1.82 -6.24
C TYR A 83 0.54 2.81 -7.41
N GLN A 84 1.31 2.59 -8.46
CA GLN A 84 1.27 3.41 -9.66
C GLN A 84 -0.07 3.24 -10.39
N GLU A 85 -0.52 1.99 -10.58
CA GLU A 85 -1.83 1.70 -11.18
C GLU A 85 -2.97 2.30 -10.33
N LEU A 86 -2.91 2.13 -9.01
CA LEU A 86 -3.89 2.74 -8.10
C LEU A 86 -3.92 4.27 -8.26
N ARG A 87 -2.76 4.92 -8.35
CA ARG A 87 -2.66 6.37 -8.55
C ARG A 87 -3.31 6.79 -9.85
N GLU A 88 -3.06 6.07 -10.94
CA GLU A 88 -3.66 6.35 -12.25
C GLU A 88 -5.19 6.19 -12.23
N ILE A 89 -5.68 5.12 -11.61
CA ILE A 89 -7.13 4.91 -11.41
C ILE A 89 -7.72 6.04 -10.58
N ASN A 90 -7.06 6.47 -9.51
CA ASN A 90 -7.55 7.55 -8.65
C ASN A 90 -7.64 8.87 -9.40
N VAL A 91 -6.63 9.21 -10.20
CA VAL A 91 -6.66 10.39 -11.08
C VAL A 91 -7.83 10.31 -12.08
N ASN A 92 -8.05 9.15 -12.71
CA ASN A 92 -9.16 8.95 -13.63
C ASN A 92 -10.53 9.11 -12.94
N VAL A 93 -10.67 8.56 -11.72
CA VAL A 93 -11.88 8.70 -10.91
C VAL A 93 -12.13 10.16 -10.55
N GLU A 94 -11.13 10.89 -10.08
CA GLU A 94 -11.24 12.32 -9.78
C GLU A 94 -11.60 13.16 -11.01
N GLU A 95 -11.03 12.83 -12.18
CA GLU A 95 -11.39 13.47 -13.44
C GLU A 95 -12.87 13.22 -13.80
N ARG A 96 -13.34 11.97 -13.66
CA ARG A 96 -14.76 11.63 -13.90
C ARG A 96 -15.69 12.30 -12.91
N ILE A 97 -15.34 12.36 -11.63
CA ILE A 97 -16.11 13.08 -10.60
C ILE A 97 -16.17 14.56 -10.94
N THR A 98 -15.06 15.17 -11.36
CA THR A 98 -15.01 16.59 -11.75
C THR A 98 -15.91 16.84 -12.96
N LYS A 99 -15.83 16.03 -14.01
CA LYS A 99 -16.74 16.11 -15.17
C LYS A 99 -18.21 15.96 -14.79
N LEU A 100 -18.54 15.01 -13.91
CA LEU A 100 -19.90 14.83 -13.41
C LEU A 100 -20.38 16.04 -12.60
N ARG A 101 -19.53 16.61 -11.75
CA ARG A 101 -19.84 17.84 -10.99
C ARG A 101 -20.07 19.01 -11.93
N GLU A 102 -19.23 19.20 -12.95
CA GLU A 102 -19.42 20.25 -13.95
C GLU A 102 -20.75 20.11 -14.70
N LEU A 103 -21.07 18.90 -15.16
CA LEU A 103 -22.35 18.64 -15.83
C LEU A 103 -23.53 18.88 -14.90
N THR A 104 -23.45 18.40 -13.66
CA THR A 104 -24.50 18.57 -12.64
C THR A 104 -24.68 20.04 -12.25
N ASN A 105 -23.59 20.80 -12.15
CA ASN A 105 -23.61 22.23 -11.84
C ASN A 105 -24.15 23.06 -13.01
N LYS A 106 -23.78 22.71 -14.26
CA LYS A 106 -24.38 23.29 -15.48
C LYS A 106 -25.88 23.00 -15.56
N SER A 107 -26.31 21.87 -15.00
CA SER A 107 -27.72 21.49 -14.87
C SER A 107 -28.26 21.70 -13.46
N ASN A 108 -27.83 22.74 -12.73
CA ASN A 108 -28.36 23.01 -11.40
C ASN A 108 -29.88 23.17 -11.51
N SER A 109 -30.59 22.12 -11.14
CA SER A 109 -32.00 21.96 -11.44
C SER A 109 -32.85 22.99 -10.69
N GLU A 110 -32.33 23.54 -9.59
CA GLU A 110 -32.94 24.65 -8.86
C GLU A 110 -32.85 25.95 -9.66
N VAL A 111 -31.69 26.24 -10.28
CA VAL A 111 -31.51 27.43 -11.12
C VAL A 111 -32.37 27.35 -12.38
N ILE A 112 -32.40 26.18 -13.05
CA ILE A 112 -33.24 25.98 -14.23
C ILE A 112 -34.73 26.10 -13.86
N LEU A 113 -35.14 25.58 -12.70
CA LEU A 113 -36.51 25.70 -12.22
C LEU A 113 -36.88 27.16 -11.95
N ALA A 114 -36.00 27.91 -11.28
CA ALA A 114 -36.21 29.33 -11.03
C ALA A 114 -36.35 30.12 -12.34
N LEU A 115 -35.45 29.92 -13.30
CA LEU A 115 -35.52 30.55 -14.62
C LEU A 115 -36.82 30.20 -15.36
N LEU A 116 -37.26 28.95 -15.28
CA LEU A 116 -38.50 28.50 -15.91
C LEU A 116 -39.75 29.10 -15.25
N GLN A 117 -39.74 29.25 -13.92
CA GLN A 117 -40.80 29.94 -13.18
C GLN A 117 -40.86 31.42 -13.53
N THR A 118 -39.71 32.10 -13.62
CA THR A 118 -39.63 33.49 -14.09
C THR A 118 -40.20 33.62 -15.50
N ALA A 119 -39.77 32.78 -16.44
CA ALA A 119 -40.27 32.81 -17.82
C ALA A 119 -41.77 32.46 -17.95
N ALA A 120 -42.32 31.67 -17.00
CA ALA A 120 -43.76 31.42 -16.92
C ALA A 120 -44.52 32.64 -16.43
N SER A 121 -44.02 33.31 -15.38
CA SER A 121 -44.60 34.54 -14.82
C SER A 121 -44.54 35.70 -15.82
N GLU A 122 -43.43 35.86 -16.54
CA GLU A 122 -43.30 36.86 -17.60
C GLU A 122 -44.33 36.63 -18.72
N SER A 123 -44.51 35.38 -19.16
CA SER A 123 -45.54 35.05 -20.15
C SER A 123 -46.97 35.21 -19.65
N GLU A 124 -47.22 35.02 -18.36
CA GLU A 124 -48.52 35.30 -17.74
C GLU A 124 -48.81 36.81 -17.82
N GLN A 125 -47.85 37.64 -17.40
CA GLN A 125 -47.96 39.09 -17.49
C GLN A 125 -48.13 39.57 -18.94
N GLU A 126 -47.37 39.05 -19.91
CA GLU A 126 -47.57 39.37 -21.33
C GLU A 126 -48.99 39.07 -21.81
N THR A 127 -49.57 37.92 -21.40
CA THR A 127 -50.93 37.56 -21.80
C THR A 127 -51.98 38.44 -21.15
N ASP A 128 -51.74 38.88 -19.91
CA ASP A 128 -52.64 39.76 -19.19
C ASP A 128 -52.59 41.19 -19.78
N GLU A 129 -51.42 41.67 -20.21
CA GLU A 129 -51.27 42.94 -20.96
C GLU A 129 -52.03 42.90 -22.29
N ILE A 130 -51.99 41.78 -23.02
CA ILE A 130 -52.76 41.62 -24.26
C ILE A 130 -54.27 41.67 -23.98
N ALA A 131 -54.72 41.04 -22.89
CA ALA A 131 -56.12 41.09 -22.46
C ALA A 131 -56.54 42.51 -22.06
N GLU A 132 -55.70 43.24 -21.32
CA GLU A 132 -55.97 44.62 -20.92
C GLU A 132 -56.04 45.58 -22.13
N LYS A 133 -55.15 45.42 -23.11
CA LYS A 133 -55.19 46.18 -24.38
C LYS A 133 -56.48 45.94 -25.15
N PHE A 134 -57.00 44.71 -25.14
CA PHE A 134 -58.29 44.41 -25.75
C PHE A 134 -59.45 45.05 -24.97
N LEU A 135 -59.47 44.93 -23.64
CA LEU A 135 -60.52 45.52 -22.79
C LEU A 135 -60.57 47.05 -22.84
N SER A 136 -59.41 47.69 -23.05
CA SER A 136 -59.31 49.15 -23.25
C SER A 136 -59.67 49.61 -24.66
N GLY A 137 -60.03 48.70 -25.57
CA GLY A 137 -60.41 49.01 -26.95
C GLY A 137 -59.23 49.34 -27.88
N ASN A 138 -57.99 49.14 -27.41
CA ASN A 138 -56.77 49.42 -28.17
C ASN A 138 -56.39 48.29 -29.14
N LEU A 139 -57.15 47.19 -29.16
CA LEU A 139 -56.83 45.99 -29.93
C LEU A 139 -58.10 45.40 -30.56
N LYS A 140 -58.04 45.06 -31.85
CA LYS A 140 -59.19 44.48 -32.58
C LYS A 140 -59.37 43.01 -32.22
N ILE A 141 -60.59 42.49 -32.35
CA ILE A 141 -60.92 41.10 -31.96
C ILE A 141 -60.07 40.04 -32.69
N GLU A 142 -59.86 40.20 -34.01
CA GLU A 142 -59.08 39.22 -34.79
C GLU A 142 -57.60 39.20 -34.35
N GLU A 143 -57.03 40.38 -34.11
CA GLU A 143 -55.66 40.54 -33.62
C GLU A 143 -55.50 40.01 -32.19
N PHE A 144 -56.52 40.18 -31.35
CA PHE A 144 -56.54 39.65 -29.98
C PHE A 144 -56.50 38.14 -30.00
N LEU A 145 -57.37 37.49 -30.79
CA LEU A 145 -57.44 36.04 -30.83
C LEU A 145 -56.13 35.41 -31.30
N ASP A 146 -55.49 35.98 -32.34
CA ASP A 146 -54.22 35.46 -32.86
C ASP A 146 -53.08 35.56 -31.83
N GLN A 147 -52.92 36.72 -31.19
CA GLN A 147 -51.86 36.94 -30.20
C GLN A 147 -52.14 36.21 -28.88
N PHE A 148 -53.35 36.34 -28.34
CA PHE A 148 -53.70 35.84 -27.01
C PHE A 148 -53.66 34.32 -26.95
N ILE A 149 -54.26 33.61 -27.92
CA ILE A 149 -54.31 32.14 -27.90
C ILE A 149 -52.91 31.55 -27.96
N SER A 150 -52.06 32.06 -28.86
CA SER A 150 -50.69 31.59 -29.03
C SER A 150 -49.84 31.82 -27.77
N ARG A 151 -49.91 33.02 -27.19
CA ARG A 151 -49.17 33.38 -25.97
C ARG A 151 -49.69 32.64 -24.74
N ARG A 152 -51.02 32.53 -24.58
CA ARG A 152 -51.65 31.81 -23.46
C ARG A 152 -51.34 30.32 -23.49
N LYS A 153 -51.29 29.71 -24.68
CA LYS A 153 -50.82 28.32 -24.85
C LYS A 153 -49.38 28.15 -24.38
N THR A 154 -48.50 29.09 -24.75
CA THR A 154 -47.08 29.07 -24.34
C THR A 154 -46.94 29.22 -22.83
N MET A 155 -47.68 30.16 -22.23
CA MET A 155 -47.72 30.36 -20.79
C MET A 155 -48.14 29.09 -20.06
N HIS A 156 -49.28 28.48 -20.43
CA HIS A 156 -49.74 27.24 -19.78
C HIS A 156 -48.74 26.10 -19.92
N LEU A 157 -48.07 25.99 -21.07
CA LEU A 157 -47.02 24.98 -21.27
C LEU A 157 -45.82 25.23 -20.35
N ARG A 158 -45.37 26.48 -20.20
CA ARG A 158 -44.27 26.84 -19.28
C ARG A 158 -44.65 26.55 -17.83
N LYS A 159 -45.87 26.92 -17.42
CA LYS A 159 -46.40 26.66 -16.07
C LYS A 159 -46.45 25.15 -15.76
N ALA A 160 -47.02 24.34 -16.65
CA ALA A 160 -47.06 22.88 -16.48
C ALA A 160 -45.66 22.26 -16.42
N LYS A 161 -44.71 22.75 -17.23
CA LYS A 161 -43.31 22.30 -17.17
C LYS A 161 -42.63 22.70 -15.86
N ALA A 162 -42.87 23.91 -15.35
CA ALA A 162 -42.34 24.38 -14.08
C ALA A 162 -42.87 23.54 -12.90
N GLU A 163 -44.17 23.28 -12.85
CA GLU A 163 -44.80 22.41 -11.85
C GLU A 163 -44.23 20.99 -11.90
N LYS A 164 -44.06 20.44 -13.11
CA LYS A 164 -43.49 19.09 -13.25
C LYS A 164 -42.03 19.05 -12.81
N MET A 165 -41.25 20.08 -13.14
CA MET A 165 -39.85 20.16 -12.75
C MET A 165 -39.70 20.34 -11.24
N LEU A 166 -40.58 21.11 -10.60
CA LEU A 166 -40.64 21.23 -9.14
C LEU A 166 -40.89 19.85 -8.49
N GLU A 167 -41.84 19.07 -8.99
CA GLU A 167 -42.09 17.70 -8.50
C GLU A 167 -40.84 16.82 -8.62
N LEU A 168 -40.12 16.89 -9.74
CA LEU A 168 -38.90 16.10 -9.97
C LEU A 168 -37.77 16.49 -9.01
N VAL A 169 -37.53 17.80 -8.82
CA VAL A 169 -36.51 18.31 -7.90
C VAL A 169 -36.85 17.93 -6.45
N SER A 170 -38.09 18.11 -6.03
CA SER A 170 -38.54 17.71 -4.68
C SER A 170 -38.43 16.20 -4.45
N ARG A 171 -38.79 15.37 -5.45
CA ARG A 171 -38.59 13.92 -5.38
C ARG A 171 -37.12 13.56 -5.23
N GLN A 172 -36.23 14.20 -5.99
CA GLN A 172 -34.80 13.95 -5.91
C GLN A 172 -34.23 14.30 -4.53
N LEU A 173 -34.66 15.41 -3.93
CA LEU A 173 -34.27 15.81 -2.57
C LEU A 173 -34.79 14.80 -1.53
N SER A 174 -36.02 14.33 -1.66
CA SER A 174 -36.60 13.29 -0.79
C SER A 174 -35.81 11.98 -0.87
N LEU A 175 -35.47 11.50 -2.07
CA LEU A 175 -34.66 10.29 -2.25
C LEU A 175 -33.26 10.42 -1.64
N LYS A 176 -32.61 11.59 -1.78
CA LYS A 176 -31.33 11.88 -1.13
C LYS A 176 -31.45 11.85 0.40
N ALA A 177 -32.51 12.43 0.97
CA ALA A 177 -32.76 12.41 2.41
C ALA A 177 -33.01 10.98 2.94
N SER A 178 -33.77 10.16 2.22
CA SER A 178 -34.00 8.75 2.57
C SER A 178 -32.71 7.90 2.50
N SER A 179 -31.81 8.21 1.57
CA SER A 179 -30.50 7.54 1.46
C SER A 179 -29.55 7.88 2.63
N LEU A 180 -29.70 9.05 3.25
CA LEU A 180 -28.98 9.41 4.48
C LEU A 180 -29.61 8.76 5.73
N GLY A 181 -30.92 8.49 5.73
CA GLY A 181 -31.62 7.81 6.82
C GLY A 181 -31.37 6.30 6.91
N GLN A 182 -31.07 5.62 5.79
CA GLN A 182 -30.76 4.18 5.78
C GLN A 182 -29.26 3.84 5.94
N GLN A 183 -28.37 4.83 5.89
CA GLN A 183 -26.94 4.64 6.15
C GLN A 183 -26.57 4.56 7.65
N ALA A 184 -27.56 4.48 8.55
CA ALA A 184 -27.32 4.09 9.93
C ALA A 184 -27.15 2.57 10.10
N ALA A 185 -27.59 1.73 9.15
CA ALA A 185 -27.58 0.27 9.30
C ALA A 185 -26.66 -0.50 8.33
N SER A 186 -25.87 0.18 7.50
CA SER A 186 -24.82 -0.46 6.70
C SER A 186 -23.65 0.49 6.48
N ARG A 187 -22.99 0.87 7.57
CA ARG A 187 -21.61 1.36 7.46
C ARG A 187 -20.71 0.16 7.23
N ILE A 188 -20.44 -0.16 5.97
CA ILE A 188 -19.06 -0.47 5.62
C ILE A 188 -18.33 0.84 5.90
N SER A 189 -17.49 0.83 6.94
CA SER A 189 -16.57 1.93 7.23
C SER A 189 -15.66 2.11 6.02
N VAL A 190 -16.04 2.98 5.09
CA VAL A 190 -15.06 3.72 4.32
C VAL A 190 -14.49 4.69 5.33
N VAL A 191 -13.39 4.26 5.94
CA VAL A 191 -12.56 5.11 6.76
C VAL A 191 -12.33 6.39 5.96
N SER A 192 -12.91 7.49 6.43
CA SER A 192 -12.40 8.83 6.15
C SER A 192 -11.01 8.88 6.78
N GLN A 193 -10.04 8.30 6.09
CA GLN A 193 -8.65 8.53 6.38
C GLN A 193 -8.38 9.90 5.80
N ASN A 194 -8.32 10.85 6.73
CA ASN A 194 -7.37 11.94 6.78
C ASN A 194 -6.67 12.25 5.45
N ASN A 195 -6.66 13.55 5.13
CA ASN A 195 -5.56 14.21 4.44
C ASN A 195 -4.22 13.83 5.09
N ASN A 196 -3.74 12.63 4.80
CA ASN A 196 -2.38 12.22 4.97
C ASN A 196 -1.81 12.31 3.57
N HIS A 197 -1.25 13.49 3.31
CA HIS A 197 -0.12 13.62 2.41
C HIS A 197 0.80 12.43 2.71
N PHE A 198 0.75 11.39 1.86
CA PHE A 198 1.63 10.24 2.00
C PHE A 198 3.03 10.75 1.75
N GLN A 199 3.71 11.15 2.83
CA GLN A 199 5.11 11.51 2.79
C GLN A 199 5.86 10.24 2.43
N VAL A 200 6.36 10.24 1.21
CA VAL A 200 7.28 9.26 0.67
C VAL A 200 8.50 9.19 1.59
N PRO A 201 8.97 8.01 2.02
CA PRO A 201 10.37 7.88 2.42
C PRO A 201 11.19 8.18 1.18
N ASN A 202 11.75 9.39 1.15
CA ASN A 202 12.61 9.85 0.07
C ASN A 202 13.92 9.03 0.10
N TYR A 203 13.95 7.91 -0.61
CA TYR A 203 15.20 7.26 -0.96
C TYR A 203 15.83 8.02 -2.13
N SER A 204 16.40 9.18 -1.80
CA SER A 204 17.26 9.93 -2.71
C SER A 204 18.44 9.04 -3.10
N ASN A 205 18.52 8.69 -4.39
CA ASN A 205 19.76 8.26 -5.02
C ASN A 205 20.79 9.39 -4.90
N ALA A 206 21.75 9.26 -3.99
CA ALA A 206 22.98 10.05 -4.01
C ALA A 206 24.10 9.19 -4.61
N PRO A 207 24.85 9.68 -5.61
CA PRO A 207 26.00 8.95 -6.14
C PRO A 207 27.16 9.15 -5.17
N VAL A 208 27.53 8.11 -4.43
CA VAL A 208 28.73 8.16 -3.59
C VAL A 208 29.92 7.69 -4.44
N THR A 209 30.70 8.65 -4.90
CA THR A 209 32.06 8.44 -5.38
C THR A 209 32.90 7.87 -4.23
N VAL A 210 33.41 6.66 -4.40
CA VAL A 210 34.38 6.02 -3.49
C VAL A 210 35.81 6.33 -3.94
N PRO A 211 36.69 6.89 -3.08
CA PRO A 211 38.10 6.60 -3.16
C PRO A 211 38.40 5.36 -2.31
N TYR A 212 39.22 4.46 -2.85
CA TYR A 212 39.75 3.29 -2.18
C TYR A 212 40.44 3.64 -0.86
N SER A 213 40.07 2.98 0.24
CA SER A 213 41.04 2.60 1.28
C SER A 213 40.51 1.48 2.17
N SER A 214 41.48 0.73 2.69
CA SER A 214 41.49 -0.56 3.36
C SER A 214 40.74 -0.71 4.70
N ASN A 215 40.28 -1.94 4.93
CA ASN A 215 40.15 -2.68 6.21
C ASN A 215 39.11 -2.25 7.28
N ASN A 216 38.45 -3.28 7.81
CA ASN A 216 37.56 -3.38 8.99
C ASN A 216 36.09 -2.97 8.84
N THR A 217 35.22 -3.96 8.65
CA THR A 217 33.80 -3.88 9.04
C THR A 217 33.66 -4.12 10.56
N PRO A 218 32.97 -3.24 11.32
CA PRO A 218 32.75 -3.44 12.74
C PRO A 218 31.59 -4.41 13.00
N TYR A 219 31.83 -5.46 13.78
CA TYR A 219 30.76 -6.32 14.31
C TYR A 219 29.93 -5.55 15.35
N PRO A 220 28.61 -5.77 15.43
CA PRO A 220 27.76 -5.11 16.41
C PRO A 220 28.05 -5.60 17.83
N LEU A 221 28.46 -4.69 18.71
CA LEU A 221 28.56 -4.89 20.15
C LEU A 221 27.19 -4.62 20.80
N GLY A 222 26.36 -5.66 20.93
CA GLY A 222 25.12 -5.65 21.69
C GLY A 222 24.85 -7.05 22.22
N PRO A 223 24.03 -7.25 23.28
CA PRO A 223 23.82 -8.56 23.87
C PRO A 223 23.19 -9.48 22.83
N VAL A 224 23.98 -10.44 22.36
CA VAL A 224 23.64 -11.41 21.33
C VAL A 224 22.73 -12.46 21.96
N ASN A 225 21.42 -12.27 21.92
CA ASN A 225 20.47 -13.35 22.14
C ASN A 225 20.39 -14.18 20.84
N MET A 226 21.44 -14.95 20.56
CA MET A 226 21.47 -15.88 19.44
C MET A 226 20.57 -17.08 19.75
N PRO A 227 19.63 -17.46 18.86
CA PRO A 227 18.93 -18.72 18.99
C PRO A 227 19.94 -19.87 18.83
N MET A 228 20.06 -20.72 19.85
CA MET A 228 20.88 -21.93 19.81
C MET A 228 20.34 -22.91 18.76
N PRO A 229 21.20 -23.55 17.94
CA PRO A 229 20.78 -24.55 16.99
C PRO A 229 20.70 -25.93 17.66
N ASN A 230 19.53 -26.26 18.21
CA ASN A 230 18.92 -27.61 18.24
C ASN A 230 17.90 -27.68 19.38
N ASN A 231 16.62 -27.80 19.00
CA ASN A 231 15.69 -28.71 19.68
C ASN A 231 14.60 -29.07 18.66
N TYR A 232 14.84 -30.16 17.93
CA TYR A 232 13.79 -30.84 17.19
C TYR A 232 12.78 -31.39 18.21
N THR A 233 11.61 -30.78 18.31
CA THR A 233 10.42 -31.41 18.88
C THR A 233 9.64 -32.06 17.73
N PRO A 234 9.37 -33.38 17.75
CA PRO A 234 8.55 -34.02 16.73
C PRO A 234 7.08 -33.61 16.90
N ASN A 235 6.53 -32.88 15.93
CA ASN A 235 5.07 -32.76 15.80
C ASN A 235 4.50 -34.13 15.44
N HIS A 236 3.72 -34.72 16.35
CA HIS A 236 2.76 -35.76 16.01
C HIS A 236 1.62 -35.12 15.22
N PHE A 237 1.22 -35.78 14.13
CA PHE A 237 -0.07 -35.57 13.49
C PHE A 237 -1.21 -36.13 14.35
#